data_AF-A0A3D2RTU0-F1
#
_entry.id   AF-A0A3D2RTU0-F1
#
_cell.length_a   1.000
_cell.length_b   1.000
_cell.length_c   1.000
_cell.angle_alpha   90.00
_cell.angle_beta   90.00
_cell.angle_gamma   90.00
#
_symmetry.space_group_name_H-M   'P 1'
#
loop_
_entity.id
_entity.type
_entity.pdbx_description
1 polymer ?
#
loop_
_entity_poly.entity_id
_entity_poly.type
_entity_poly.pdbx_seq_one_letter_code
_entity_poly.pdbx_strand_id
1 'polypeptide(L)' 'MCSVAKRACDQAKFDRKVPIGVSARHLHVTQSDLEILYGDRHQLTVLAPLYQPGAFAAKET' A
#
# COMPACT_ATOMS: atom_id res chain seq x y z
N MET A 1 14.86 -2.41 3.63
CA MET A 1 15.33 -1.34 2.72
C MET A 1 14.58 -1.50 1.40
N CYS A 2 13.70 -0.57 1.04
CA CYS A 2 12.98 -0.60 -0.24
C CYS A 2 13.83 0.12 -1.29
N SER A 3 14.38 -0.62 -2.23
CA SER A 3 15.19 -0.12 -3.35
C SER A 3 14.34 -0.01 -4.61
N VAL A 4 13.39 0.92 -4.63
CA VAL A 4 12.67 1.33 -5.84
C VAL A 4 12.84 2.84 -5.94
N ALA A 5 13.34 3.30 -7.09
CA ALA A 5 13.82 4.66 -7.36
C ALA A 5 13.01 5.78 -6.67
N LYS A 6 13.74 6.81 -6.19
CA LYS A 6 13.26 8.05 -5.52
C LYS A 6 11.76 8.28 -5.67
N ARG A 7 10.98 7.96 -4.63
CA ARG A 7 9.56 8.33 -4.63
C ARG A 7 9.45 9.85 -4.47
N ALA A 8 8.40 10.45 -5.03
CA ALA A 8 8.16 11.89 -4.92
C ALA A 8 8.16 12.38 -3.44
N CYS A 9 7.77 11.49 -2.52
CA CYS A 9 7.80 11.72 -1.09
C CYS A 9 9.20 11.82 -0.46
N ASP A 10 10.21 11.17 -1.07
CA ASP A 10 11.60 11.25 -0.61
C ASP A 10 12.22 12.59 -1.01
N GLN A 11 11.86 13.10 -2.19
CA GLN A 11 12.32 14.40 -2.70
C GLN A 11 11.61 15.58 -2.00
N ALA A 12 10.32 15.45 -1.70
CA ALA A 12 9.54 16.52 -1.06
C ALA A 12 10.13 16.98 0.28
N LYS A 13 10.71 16.05 1.06
CA LYS A 13 11.43 16.40 2.31
C LYS A 13 12.59 17.37 2.08
N PHE A 14 13.38 17.17 1.02
CA PHE A 14 14.51 18.03 0.70
C PHE A 14 14.05 19.42 0.24
N ASP A 15 12.96 19.46 -0.53
CA ASP A 15 12.42 20.69 -1.11
C ASP A 15 11.54 21.49 -0.13
N ARG A 16 11.47 21.09 1.15
CA ARG A 16 10.54 21.65 2.16
C ARG A 16 9.08 21.66 1.70
N LYS A 17 8.69 20.62 0.95
CA LYS A 17 7.32 20.40 0.47
C LYS A 17 6.70 19.23 1.20
N VAL A 18 5.37 19.24 1.28
CA VAL A 18 4.60 18.09 1.78
C VAL A 18 4.19 17.24 0.58
N PRO A 19 4.58 15.95 0.52
CA PRO A 19 4.16 15.09 -0.57
C PRO A 19 2.68 14.75 -0.48
N ILE A 20 2.00 14.76 -1.62
CA ILE A 20 0.59 14.42 -1.72
C ILE A 20 0.47 13.00 -2.29
N GLY A 21 -0.24 12.14 -1.57
CA GLY A 21 -0.67 10.83 -2.05
C GLY A 21 -2.13 10.90 -2.51
N VAL A 22 -2.42 10.41 -3.71
CA VAL A 22 -3.79 10.30 -4.22
C VAL A 22 -4.27 8.86 -4.02
N SER A 23 -5.44 8.71 -3.41
CA SER A 23 -6.05 7.41 -3.18
C SER A 23 -7.11 7.13 -4.25
N ALA A 24 -6.93 6.05 -5.01
CA ALA A 24 -7.99 5.49 -5.83
C ALA A 24 -9.03 4.76 -4.96
N ARG A 25 -10.11 4.24 -5.57
CA ARG A 25 -11.04 3.36 -4.86
C ARG A 25 -10.29 2.13 -4.36
N HIS A 26 -10.33 1.92 -3.06
CA HIS A 26 -9.76 0.76 -2.39
C HIS A 26 -10.59 0.46 -1.14
N LEU A 27 -10.34 -0.68 -0.52
CA LEU A 27 -10.99 -1.11 0.70
C LEU A 27 -9.95 -1.67 1.66
N HIS A 28 -10.26 -1.60 2.95
CA HIS A 28 -9.54 -2.33 3.98
C HIS A 28 -10.45 -3.48 4.40
N VAL A 29 -9.87 -4.67 4.56
CA VAL A 29 -10.61 -5.91 4.75
C VAL A 29 -10.10 -6.64 5.98
N THR A 30 -11.01 -7.26 6.71
CA THR A 30 -10.66 -8.14 7.83
C THR A 30 -10.24 -9.52 7.29
N GLN A 31 -9.59 -10.33 8.12
CA GLN A 31 -9.26 -11.71 7.73
C GLN A 31 -10.52 -12.53 7.42
N SER A 32 -11.60 -12.39 8.19
CA SER A 32 -12.86 -13.10 7.97
C SER A 32 -13.51 -12.75 6.63
N ASP A 33 -13.51 -11.47 6.25
CA ASP A 33 -14.09 -11.04 4.97
C ASP A 33 -13.19 -11.46 3.80
N LEU A 34 -11.87 -11.44 3.98
CA LEU A 34 -10.91 -11.89 2.98
C LEU A 34 -11.11 -13.38 2.65
N GLU A 35 -11.39 -14.20 3.67
CA GLU A 35 -11.64 -15.63 3.52
C GLU A 35 -12.96 -15.92 2.79
N ILE A 36 -13.99 -15.11 3.01
CA ILE A 36 -15.25 -15.19 2.27
C ILE A 36 -15.02 -14.86 0.78
N LEU A 37 -14.18 -13.87 0.49
CA LEU A 37 -13.97 -13.36 -0.88
C LEU A 37 -13.00 -14.22 -1.70
N TYR A 38 -11.89 -14.67 -1.09
CA TYR A 38 -10.78 -15.32 -1.81
C TYR A 38 -10.48 -16.76 -1.34
N GLY A 39 -11.13 -17.25 -0.29
CA GLY A 39 -11.03 -18.62 0.20
C GLY A 39 -10.37 -18.75 1.59
N ASP A 40 -10.57 -19.92 2.20
CA ASP A 40 -10.11 -20.22 3.57
C ASP A 40 -8.61 -19.96 3.76
N ARG A 41 -8.26 -19.26 4.85
CA ARG A 41 -6.89 -18.86 5.24
C ARG A 41 -6.13 -18.06 4.18
N HIS A 42 -6.81 -17.39 3.25
CA HIS A 42 -6.15 -16.54 2.24
C HIS A 42 -5.36 -15.41 2.90
N GLN A 43 -4.21 -15.06 2.33
CA GLN A 43 -3.40 -13.92 2.76
C GLN A 43 -3.19 -12.97 1.58
N LEU A 44 -3.25 -11.67 1.87
CA LEU A 44 -3.01 -10.64 0.86
C LEU A 44 -1.62 -10.78 0.25
N THR A 45 -1.56 -10.71 -1.08
CA THR A 45 -0.28 -10.72 -1.78
C THR A 45 0.20 -9.29 -1.97
N VAL A 46 1.36 -8.94 -1.39
CA VAL A 46 1.93 -7.60 -1.53
C VAL A 46 2.22 -7.29 -3.01
N LEU A 47 1.58 -6.23 -3.54
CA LEU A 47 1.88 -5.65 -4.85
C LEU A 47 2.98 -4.59 -4.74
N ALA A 48 2.79 -3.61 -3.85
CA ALA A 48 3.76 -2.53 -3.65
C ALA A 48 3.66 -1.92 -2.24
N PRO A 49 4.79 -1.57 -1.59
CA PRO A 49 4.77 -0.84 -0.33
C PRO A 49 4.26 0.60 -0.55
N LEU A 50 3.49 1.13 0.37
CA LEU A 50 3.05 2.54 0.35
C LEU A 50 4.06 3.45 1.05
N TYR A 51 3.72 4.73 1.14
CA TYR A 51 4.56 5.72 1.84
C TYR A 51 4.51 5.52 3.36
N GLN A 52 3.34 5.21 3.92
CA GLN A 52 3.20 4.94 5.34
C GLN A 52 3.93 3.63 5.72
N PRO A 53 4.73 3.62 6.80
CA PRO A 53 5.42 2.41 7.26
C PRO A 53 4.44 1.25 7.51
N GLY A 54 4.74 0.07 6.96
CA GLY A 54 3.94 -1.14 7.11
C GLY A 54 2.70 -1.23 6.21
N ALA A 55 2.32 -0.15 5.53
CA ALA A 55 1.19 -0.16 4.60
C ALA A 55 1.62 -0.64 3.20
N PHE A 56 0.73 -1.33 2.51
CA PHE A 56 0.97 -1.87 1.16
C PHE A 56 -0.32 -1.89 0.33
N ALA A 57 -0.17 -1.82 -0.99
CA ALA A 57 -1.20 -2.22 -1.93
C ALA A 57 -1.10 -3.73 -2.15
N ALA A 58 -2.24 -4.42 -2.19
CA ALA A 58 -2.33 -5.85 -2.47
C ALA A 58 -2.53 -6.11 -3.97
N LYS A 59 -2.36 -7.35 -4.43
CA LYS A 59 -2.66 -7.76 -5.82
C LYS A 59 -4.16 -7.99 -6.03
N GLU A 60 -4.88 -8.27 -4.95
CA GLU A 60 -6.31 -8.50 -4.90
C GLU A 60 -7.11 -7.20 -5.17
N THR A 61 -8.30 -7.34 -5.78
CA THR A 61 -9.22 -6.25 -6.15
C THR A 61 -10.66 -6.58 -5.82
#